data_AF-A0A963FTR4-F1
#
_entry.id   AF-A0A963FTR4-F1
#
_cell.length_a   1.000
_cell.length_b   1.000
_cell.length_c   1.000
_cell.angle_alpha   90.00
_cell.angle_beta   90.00
_cell.angle_gamma   90.00
#
_symmetry.space_group_name_H-M   'P 1'
#
loop_
_entity.id
_entity.type
_entity.pdbx_description
1 polymer ?
#
loop_
_entity_poly.entity_id
_entity_poly.type
_entity_poly.pdbx_seq_one_letter_code
_entity_poly.pdbx_strand_id
1 'polypeptide(L)' 'MALKELFSTDIGLLSLFTIGFVVVMGVYLSRFVKRHMEHDENLHQH' A
#
# COMPACT_ATOMS: atom_id res chain seq x y z
N MET A 1 14.54 -21.65 -13.00
CA MET A 1 13.61 -22.54 -12.26
C MET A 1 13.11 -21.89 -10.97
N ALA A 2 13.91 -21.04 -10.29
CA ALA A 2 13.52 -20.33 -9.06
C ALA A 2 12.28 -19.40 -9.12
N LEU A 3 12.06 -18.68 -10.24
CA LEU A 3 10.86 -17.83 -10.39
C LEU A 3 9.57 -18.67 -10.37
N LYS A 4 9.60 -19.90 -10.91
CA LYS A 4 8.43 -20.78 -10.97
C LYS A 4 8.13 -21.42 -9.61
N GLU A 5 9.14 -21.69 -8.79
CA GLU A 5 8.95 -22.10 -7.39
C GLU A 5 8.40 -20.95 -6.54
N LEU A 6 8.84 -19.71 -6.74
CA LEU A 6 8.30 -18.55 -6.02
C LEU A 6 6.83 -18.25 -6.37
N PHE A 7 6.38 -18.55 -7.59
CA PHE A 7 4.96 -18.40 -7.95
C PHE A 7 4.12 -19.67 -7.68
N SER A 8 4.74 -20.84 -7.51
CA SER A 8 4.04 -22.12 -7.42
C SER A 8 4.03 -22.74 -6.02
N THR A 9 4.81 -22.20 -5.08
CA THR A 9 4.85 -22.62 -3.66
C THR A 9 3.95 -21.72 -2.81
N ASP A 10 3.20 -22.32 -1.87
CA ASP A 10 2.23 -21.66 -0.98
C ASP A 10 2.80 -20.43 -0.25
N ILE A 11 4.09 -20.49 0.09
CA ILE A 11 4.84 -19.43 0.77
C ILE A 11 5.02 -18.21 -0.14
N GLY A 12 5.28 -18.43 -1.42
CA GLY A 12 5.54 -17.35 -2.37
C GLY A 12 4.29 -16.52 -2.67
N LEU A 13 3.14 -17.20 -2.84
CA LEU A 13 1.85 -16.52 -3.03
C LEU A 13 1.42 -15.73 -1.80
N LEU A 14 1.57 -16.30 -0.59
CA LEU A 14 1.28 -15.59 0.66
C LEU A 14 2.21 -14.39 0.88
N SER A 15 3.49 -14.50 0.52
CA SER A 15 4.43 -13.38 0.61
C SER A 15 4.07 -12.25 -0.36
N LEU A 16 3.71 -12.57 -1.61
CA LEU A 16 3.24 -11.61 -2.60
C LEU A 16 1.96 -10.91 -2.14
N PHE A 17 1.03 -11.67 -1.56
CA PHE A 17 -0.20 -11.13 -1.00
C PHE A 17 0.08 -10.17 0.16
N THR A 18 1.00 -10.54 1.06
CA THR A 18 1.41 -9.71 2.20
C THR A 18 2.08 -8.42 1.73
N ILE A 19 3.02 -8.51 0.80
CA ILE A 19 3.71 -7.34 0.23
C ILE A 19 2.69 -6.42 -0.46
N GLY A 20 1.80 -6.99 -1.27
CA GLY A 20 0.72 -6.25 -1.92
C GLY A 20 -0.20 -5.56 -0.90
N PHE A 21 -0.58 -6.25 0.17
CA PHE A 21 -1.43 -5.71 1.23
C PHE A 21 -0.75 -4.54 1.96
N VAL A 22 0.52 -4.67 2.32
CA VAL A 22 1.30 -3.60 2.97
C VAL A 22 1.44 -2.38 2.07
N VAL A 23 1.71 -2.58 0.78
CA VAL A 23 1.78 -1.50 -0.21
C VAL A 23 0.43 -0.79 -0.35
N VAL A 24 -0.67 -1.54 -0.47
CA VAL A 24 -2.02 -0.97 -0.54
C VAL A 24 -2.33 -0.18 0.74
N MET A 25 -1.97 -0.70 1.90
CA MET A 25 -2.20 -0.03 3.18
C MET A 25 -1.40 1.29 3.27
N GLY A 26 -0.14 1.28 2.84
CA GLY A 26 0.71 2.48 2.79
C GLY A 26 0.18 3.54 1.81
N VAL A 27 -0.28 3.12 0.63
CA VAL A 27 -0.91 4.01 -0.35
C VAL A 27 -2.25 4.54 0.17
N TYR A 28 -3.06 3.69 0.77
CA TYR A 28 -4.35 4.08 1.35
C TYR A 28 -4.17 5.12 2.45
N LEU A 29 -3.22 4.89 3.37
CA LEU A 29 -2.88 5.84 4.43
C LEU A 29 -2.35 7.15 3.85
N SER A 30 -1.47 7.09 2.85
CA SER A 30 -0.93 8.29 2.18
C SER A 30 -2.03 9.10 1.50
N ARG A 31 -2.99 8.44 0.83
CA ARG A 31 -4.16 9.09 0.23
C ARG A 31 -5.12 9.64 1.29
N PHE A 32 -5.32 8.92 2.39
CA PHE A 32 -6.15 9.35 3.49
C PHE A 32 -5.58 10.60 4.15
N VAL A 33 -4.28 10.59 4.46
CA VAL A 33 -3.56 11.74 5.02
C VAL A 33 -3.57 12.91 4.04
N LYS A 34 -3.25 12.71 2.76
CA LYS A 34 -3.35 13.80 1.76
C LYS A 34 -4.74 14.42 1.70
N ARG A 35 -5.79 13.60 1.67
CA ARG A 35 -7.18 14.09 1.62
C ARG A 35 -7.61 14.79 2.91
N HIS A 36 -7.00 14.42 4.05
CA HIS A 36 -7.25 15.09 5.33
C HIS A 36 -6.48 16.41 5.44
N MET A 37 -5.21 16.43 4.99
CA MET A 37 -4.38 17.62 4.97
C MET A 37 -4.87 18.67 3.97
N GLU A 38 -5.38 18.28 2.80
CA GLU A 38 -6.04 19.21 1.86
C GLU A 38 -7.26 19.92 2.50
N HIS A 39 -7.84 19.35 3.56
CA HIS A 39 -8.91 19.99 4.31
C HIS A 39 -8.39 21.05 5.29
N ASP A 40 -7.18 20.88 5.83
CA ASP A 40 -6.55 21.81 6.76
C ASP A 40 -5.77 22.94 6.06
N GLU A 41 -5.28 22.72 4.83
CA GLU A 41 -4.57 23.74 4.04
C GLU A 41 -5.49 24.87 3.56
N ASN A 42 -6.81 24.64 3.49
CA ASN A 42 -7.79 25.67 3.13
C ASN A 42 -8.18 26.60 4.31
N LEU A 43 -7.75 26.32 5.54
CA LEU A 43 -8.10 27.12 6.72
C LEU A 43 -7.03 28.15 7.13
N HIS A 44 -5.81 28.07 6.57
CA HIS A 44 -4.68 28.97 6.87
C HIS A 44 -4.35 29.94 5.71
N GLN A 45 -5.34 30.28 4.90
CA GLN A 45 -5.24 31.31 3.85
C GLN A 45 -6.20 32.50 4.05
N HIS A 46 -6.87 32.61 5.21
CA HIS A 46 -7.73 33.74 5.56
C HIS A 46 -7.31 34.39 6.87
#